data_AF-A0A942U293-F1
#
_entry.id   AF-A0A942U293-F1
#
_cell.length_a   1.000
_cell.length_b   1.000
_cell.length_c   1.000
_cell.angle_alpha   90.00
_cell.angle_beta   90.00
_cell.angle_gamma   90.00
#
_symmetry.space_group_name_H-M   'P 1'
#
loop_
_entity.id
_entity.type
_entity.pdbx_description
1 polymer ?
#
loop_
_entity_poly.entity_id
_entity_poly.type
_entity_poly.pdbx_seq_one_letter_code
_entity_poly.pdbx_strand_id
1 'polypeptide(L)'
;MSNPNIFNITPTISLSLGQTVPLLLSSVALEELALAHLLNAEAEKLQFVLGTLTPARTTFTPATVSLTNLLDLDTSVQRTLRDVIKKEMLLEFKFENTLDLAGFLANLGTFTFTTPGIFTITVPEFATTARITAIGAAGGSGTTATGGRGASMQGDFPVTPGQTLSILVGQQGGVGNNPNAGQGGGGGSFVWSGTPLSFTSLLIAAGGGGGSGDNSANGGDANTNFTGANGTGAGAGLGGLSPTGAIAATGGTATGGGGGGGGSLTIDGTDGGPNPNAGGKAGKSIVSGGAGGAGGSLAGRLGGSGGSGGGAGGGSSAGANVGGGGGGGGFNGGGGGGANGGGGGGGSLNKGANQVNTAGGGTGDGVVIISFSGL
;
A
#
# COMPACT_ATOMS: atom_id res chain seq x y z
N MET A 1 -20.20 5.69 -62.22
CA MET A 1 -20.45 4.56 -61.29
C MET A 1 -19.88 4.96 -59.94
N SER A 2 -20.71 5.11 -58.92
CA SER A 2 -20.25 5.39 -57.55
C SER A 2 -19.72 4.09 -56.95
N ASN A 3 -18.45 4.05 -56.57
CA ASN A 3 -17.91 2.93 -55.80
C ASN A 3 -18.68 2.79 -54.47
N PRO A 4 -18.88 1.56 -53.97
CA PRO A 4 -19.43 1.36 -52.64
C PRO A 4 -18.50 2.00 -51.59
N ASN A 5 -19.05 2.86 -50.73
CA ASN A 5 -18.34 3.34 -49.54
C ASN A 5 -18.35 2.23 -48.50
N ILE A 6 -17.23 1.52 -48.36
CA ILE A 6 -17.00 0.61 -47.24
C ILE A 6 -16.66 1.48 -46.04
N PHE A 7 -17.50 1.44 -44.99
CA PHE A 7 -17.20 2.15 -43.75
C PHE A 7 -15.86 1.68 -43.18
N ASN A 8 -14.97 2.61 -42.90
CA ASN A 8 -13.72 2.32 -42.21
C ASN A 8 -14.04 2.00 -40.74
N ILE A 9 -14.10 0.71 -40.42
CA ILE A 9 -14.21 0.21 -39.06
C ILE A 9 -12.77 0.03 -38.56
N THR A 10 -12.32 0.93 -37.69
CA THR A 10 -11.12 0.70 -36.88
C THR A 10 -11.57 0.02 -35.59
N PRO A 11 -11.45 -1.31 -35.45
CA PRO A 11 -11.88 -1.98 -34.23
C PRO A 11 -10.97 -1.55 -33.08
N THR A 12 -11.55 -0.92 -32.06
CA THR A 12 -10.87 -0.68 -30.78
C THR A 12 -10.93 -1.96 -29.97
N ILE A 13 -9.90 -2.79 -30.08
CA ILE A 13 -9.75 -3.99 -29.26
C ILE A 13 -9.06 -3.59 -27.95
N SER A 14 -9.81 -3.64 -26.85
CA SER A 14 -9.28 -3.50 -25.49
C SER A 14 -9.42 -4.84 -24.77
N LEU A 15 -8.30 -5.46 -24.43
CA LEU A 15 -8.24 -6.70 -23.64
C LEU A 15 -7.64 -6.37 -22.29
N SER A 16 -8.23 -6.88 -21.20
CA SER A 16 -7.56 -6.86 -19.90
C SER A 16 -6.54 -7.99 -19.79
N LEU A 17 -5.55 -7.87 -18.89
CA LEU A 17 -4.61 -8.96 -18.60
C LEU A 17 -5.34 -10.24 -18.17
N GLY A 18 -6.43 -10.10 -17.41
CA GLY A 18 -7.28 -11.23 -16.98
C GLY A 18 -8.00 -11.94 -18.13
N GLN A 19 -8.29 -11.25 -19.24
CA GLN A 19 -8.85 -11.84 -20.46
C GLN A 19 -7.78 -12.43 -21.37
N THR A 20 -6.55 -11.92 -21.29
CA THR A 20 -5.45 -12.31 -22.18
C THR A 20 -4.95 -13.71 -21.88
N VAL A 21 -4.81 -14.10 -20.62
CA VAL A 21 -4.36 -15.45 -20.23
C VAL A 21 -5.31 -16.55 -20.77
N PRO A 22 -6.64 -16.49 -20.57
CA PRO A 22 -7.57 -17.44 -21.18
C PRO A 22 -7.48 -17.48 -22.71
N LEU A 23 -7.28 -16.33 -23.37
CA LEU A 23 -7.14 -16.27 -24.84
C LEU A 23 -5.84 -16.93 -25.32
N LEU A 24 -4.73 -16.72 -24.62
CA LEU A 24 -3.45 -17.37 -24.92
C LEU A 24 -3.54 -18.89 -24.72
N LEU A 25 -4.12 -19.34 -23.60
CA LEU A 25 -4.39 -20.77 -23.35
C LEU A 25 -5.31 -21.38 -24.42
N SER A 26 -6.35 -20.64 -24.82
CA SER A 26 -7.25 -21.06 -25.92
C SER A 26 -6.50 -21.14 -27.25
N SER A 27 -5.55 -20.24 -27.52
CA SER A 27 -4.74 -20.29 -28.73
C SER A 27 -3.83 -21.53 -28.76
N VAL A 28 -3.24 -21.91 -27.63
CA VAL A 28 -2.48 -23.17 -27.51
C VAL A 28 -3.40 -24.35 -27.79
N ALA A 29 -4.58 -24.40 -27.17
CA ALA A 29 -5.54 -25.48 -27.39
C ALA A 29 -6.03 -25.60 -28.86
N LEU A 30 -6.16 -24.46 -29.56
CA LEU A 30 -6.52 -24.47 -30.99
C LEU A 30 -5.38 -24.96 -31.88
N GLU A 31 -4.12 -24.61 -31.55
CA GLU A 31 -2.94 -25.13 -32.25
C GLU A 31 -2.79 -26.65 -32.04
N GLU A 32 -3.00 -27.15 -30.81
CA GLU A 32 -3.06 -28.59 -30.48
C GLU A 32 -4.11 -29.33 -31.31
N LEU A 33 -5.32 -28.77 -31.39
CA LEU A 33 -6.41 -29.36 -32.17
C LEU A 33 -6.09 -29.43 -33.66
N ALA A 34 -5.40 -28.41 -34.21
CA ALA A 34 -4.94 -28.42 -35.58
C ALA A 34 -3.86 -29.48 -35.85
N LEU A 35 -2.92 -29.67 -34.91
CA LEU A 35 -1.89 -30.71 -34.99
C LEU A 35 -2.49 -32.12 -34.94
N ALA A 36 -3.52 -32.34 -34.11
CA ALA A 36 -4.25 -33.61 -34.06
C ALA A 36 -4.93 -33.96 -35.39
N HIS A 37 -5.52 -32.96 -36.08
CA HIS A 37 -6.09 -33.17 -37.41
C HIS A 37 -5.03 -33.54 -38.46
N LEU A 38 -3.86 -32.92 -38.39
CA LEU A 38 -2.75 -33.20 -39.30
C LEU A 38 -2.21 -34.63 -39.08
N LEU A 39 -2.08 -35.06 -37.83
CA LEU A 39 -1.74 -36.44 -37.48
C LEU A 39 -2.76 -37.46 -38.02
N ASN A 40 -4.05 -37.17 -37.87
CA ASN A 40 -5.12 -38.01 -38.44
C ASN A 40 -5.04 -38.08 -39.97
N ALA A 41 -4.75 -36.96 -40.64
CA ALA A 41 -4.60 -36.94 -42.09
C ALA A 41 -3.42 -37.80 -42.58
N GLU A 42 -2.30 -37.81 -41.88
CA GLU A 42 -1.17 -38.70 -42.19
C GLU A 42 -1.51 -40.18 -41.92
N ALA A 43 -2.29 -40.48 -40.89
CA ALA A 43 -2.78 -41.83 -40.62
C ALA A 43 -3.72 -42.34 -41.73
N GLU A 44 -4.66 -41.51 -42.19
CA GLU A 44 -5.55 -41.84 -43.31
C GLU A 44 -4.76 -42.04 -44.62
N LYS A 45 -3.69 -41.25 -44.84
CA LYS A 45 -2.79 -41.41 -45.99
C LYS A 45 -2.11 -42.79 -45.99
N LEU A 46 -1.64 -43.25 -44.84
CA LEU A 46 -1.07 -44.60 -44.69
C LEU A 46 -2.11 -45.69 -44.96
N GLN A 47 -3.29 -45.58 -44.35
CA GLN A 47 -4.38 -46.55 -44.53
C GLN A 47 -4.85 -46.62 -45.99
N PHE A 48 -4.86 -45.48 -46.69
CA PHE A 48 -5.22 -45.40 -48.11
C PHE A 48 -4.23 -46.18 -48.98
N VAL A 49 -2.92 -45.97 -48.78
CA VAL A 49 -1.89 -46.67 -49.58
C VAL A 49 -1.81 -48.16 -49.25
N LEU A 50 -2.06 -48.55 -47.99
CA LEU A 50 -2.12 -49.95 -47.56
C LEU A 50 -3.43 -50.67 -47.97
N GLY A 51 -4.41 -49.95 -48.52
CA GLY A 51 -5.71 -50.51 -48.89
C GLY A 51 -6.60 -50.92 -47.71
N THR A 52 -6.27 -50.46 -46.50
CA THR A 52 -7.02 -50.75 -45.26
C THR A 52 -8.07 -49.68 -44.93
N LEU A 53 -8.03 -48.53 -45.63
CA LEU A 53 -9.06 -47.50 -45.52
C LEU A 53 -10.38 -48.02 -46.12
N THR A 54 -11.47 -47.95 -45.35
CA THR A 54 -12.75 -48.52 -45.77
C THR A 54 -13.33 -47.81 -47.01
N PRO A 55 -13.96 -48.54 -47.96
CA PRO A 55 -14.43 -47.98 -49.24
C PRO A 55 -15.48 -46.87 -49.12
N ALA A 56 -16.13 -46.72 -47.96
CA ALA A 56 -17.10 -45.64 -47.71
C ALA A 56 -16.47 -44.23 -47.71
N ARG A 57 -15.14 -44.12 -47.74
CA ARG A 57 -14.40 -42.85 -47.71
C ARG A 57 -13.59 -42.53 -48.97
N THR A 58 -13.53 -43.41 -49.97
CA THR A 58 -12.70 -43.16 -51.18
C THR A 58 -13.35 -43.63 -52.47
N THR A 59 -13.30 -42.77 -53.50
CA THR A 59 -13.66 -43.11 -54.88
C THR A 59 -12.45 -43.49 -55.74
N PHE A 60 -11.27 -43.53 -55.13
CA PHE A 60 -10.00 -43.82 -55.78
C PHE A 60 -9.47 -45.17 -55.30
N THR A 61 -9.07 -46.04 -56.23
CA THR A 61 -8.30 -47.25 -55.93
C THR A 61 -6.80 -46.90 -55.95
N PRO A 62 -6.02 -47.27 -54.92
CA PRO A 62 -4.58 -47.04 -54.96
C PRO A 62 -3.98 -47.72 -56.19
N ALA A 63 -3.11 -47.01 -56.92
CA ALA A 63 -2.30 -47.61 -57.98
C ALA A 63 -1.47 -48.77 -57.41
N THR A 64 -1.01 -49.69 -58.27
CA THR A 64 -0.12 -50.80 -57.88
C THR A 64 0.95 -50.32 -56.89
N VAL A 65 0.85 -50.79 -55.64
CA VAL A 65 1.73 -50.37 -54.55
C VAL A 65 3.12 -50.94 -54.80
N SER A 66 4.09 -50.07 -55.09
CA SER A 66 5.50 -50.45 -55.21
C SER A 66 6.25 -50.17 -53.91
N LEU A 67 7.34 -50.91 -53.67
CA LEU A 67 8.22 -50.69 -52.52
C LEU A 67 8.78 -49.25 -52.50
N THR A 68 9.10 -48.68 -53.65
CA THR A 68 9.61 -47.30 -53.75
C THR A 68 8.58 -46.28 -53.27
N ASN A 69 7.31 -46.43 -53.68
CA ASN A 69 6.24 -45.54 -53.23
C ASN A 69 6.00 -45.64 -51.72
N LEU A 70 6.17 -46.82 -51.13
CA LEU A 70 6.07 -47.01 -49.67
C LEU A 70 7.22 -46.34 -48.92
N LEU A 71 8.45 -46.41 -49.43
CA LEU A 71 9.60 -45.73 -48.82
C LEU A 71 9.49 -44.20 -48.91
N ASP A 72 9.01 -43.68 -50.05
CA ASP A 72 8.78 -42.25 -50.23
C ASP A 72 7.68 -41.73 -49.28
N LEU A 73 6.61 -42.52 -49.11
CA LEU A 73 5.53 -42.22 -48.18
C LEU A 73 6.02 -42.23 -46.72
N ASP A 74 6.72 -43.27 -46.30
CA ASP A 74 7.28 -43.37 -44.95
C ASP A 74 8.21 -42.19 -44.65
N THR A 75 9.09 -41.83 -45.59
CA THR A 75 9.97 -40.67 -45.47
C THR A 75 9.17 -39.36 -45.32
N SER A 76 8.08 -39.21 -46.09
CA SER A 76 7.21 -38.04 -45.99
C SER A 76 6.50 -37.98 -44.63
N VAL A 77 5.93 -39.09 -44.17
CA VAL A 77 5.25 -39.17 -42.87
C VAL A 77 6.23 -38.89 -41.73
N GLN A 78 7.42 -39.49 -41.77
CA GLN A 78 8.48 -39.24 -40.79
C GLN A 78 8.91 -37.77 -40.76
N ARG A 79 8.97 -37.10 -41.91
CA ARG A 79 9.25 -35.67 -41.98
C ARG A 79 8.16 -34.86 -41.30
N THR A 80 6.90 -35.14 -41.63
CA THR A 80 5.74 -34.46 -41.03
C THR A 80 5.70 -34.65 -39.51
N LEU A 81 5.85 -35.90 -39.03
CA LEU A 81 5.88 -36.19 -37.59
C LEU A 81 7.03 -35.49 -36.87
N ARG A 82 8.20 -35.41 -37.50
CA ARG A 82 9.34 -34.67 -36.94
C ARG A 82 9.04 -33.18 -36.80
N ASP A 83 8.33 -32.60 -37.76
CA ASP A 83 7.96 -31.18 -37.71
C ASP A 83 6.82 -30.93 -36.70
N VAL A 84 5.88 -31.87 -36.53
CA VAL A 84 4.88 -31.85 -35.45
C VAL A 84 5.56 -31.89 -34.07
N ILE A 85 6.51 -32.80 -33.84
CA ILE A 85 7.24 -32.88 -32.56
C ILE A 85 7.97 -31.57 -32.23
N LYS A 86 8.58 -30.92 -33.23
CA LYS A 86 9.20 -29.59 -33.02
C LYS A 86 8.17 -28.52 -32.64
N LYS A 87 6.97 -28.61 -33.21
CA LYS A 87 5.88 -27.69 -32.88
C LYS A 87 5.32 -27.95 -31.49
N GLU A 88 5.14 -29.20 -31.08
CA GLU A 88 4.77 -29.60 -29.72
C GLU A 88 5.72 -29.00 -28.68
N MET A 89 7.04 -29.13 -28.89
CA MET A 89 8.02 -28.50 -27.98
C MET A 89 7.85 -26.98 -27.89
N LEU A 90 7.54 -26.30 -29.00
CA LEU A 90 7.30 -24.85 -29.00
C LEU A 90 5.97 -24.47 -28.33
N LEU A 91 4.93 -25.30 -28.48
CA LEU A 91 3.64 -25.12 -27.81
C LEU A 91 3.77 -25.33 -26.30
N GLU A 92 4.56 -26.31 -25.86
CA GLU A 92 4.87 -26.55 -24.45
C GLU A 92 5.50 -25.30 -23.83
N PHE A 93 6.52 -24.71 -24.46
CA PHE A 93 7.08 -23.44 -23.99
C PHE A 93 6.05 -22.30 -23.95
N LYS A 94 5.15 -22.23 -24.94
CA LYS A 94 4.10 -21.20 -24.95
C LYS A 94 3.10 -21.41 -23.80
N PHE A 95 2.74 -22.66 -23.51
CA PHE A 95 1.86 -23.04 -22.41
C PHE A 95 2.48 -22.71 -21.05
N GLU A 96 3.72 -23.15 -20.80
CA GLU A 96 4.47 -22.88 -19.57
C GLU A 96 4.59 -21.36 -19.32
N ASN A 97 5.03 -20.59 -20.31
CA ASN A 97 5.11 -19.13 -20.19
C ASN A 97 3.75 -18.48 -19.91
N THR A 98 2.66 -19.02 -20.47
CA THR A 98 1.31 -18.51 -20.22
C THR A 98 0.84 -18.84 -18.80
N LEU A 99 1.20 -20.01 -18.28
CA LEU A 99 0.93 -20.40 -16.89
C LEU A 99 1.76 -19.59 -15.89
N ASP A 100 3.03 -19.33 -16.18
CA ASP A 100 3.88 -18.48 -15.35
C ASP A 100 3.31 -17.06 -15.25
N LEU A 101 2.85 -16.51 -16.37
CA LEU A 101 2.14 -15.23 -16.38
C LEU A 101 0.88 -15.29 -15.50
N ALA A 102 0.10 -16.36 -15.55
CA ALA A 102 -1.08 -16.54 -14.71
C ALA A 102 -0.72 -16.59 -13.21
N GLY A 103 0.32 -17.33 -12.85
CA GLY A 103 0.83 -17.44 -11.48
C GLY A 103 1.36 -16.11 -10.94
N PHE A 104 2.02 -15.33 -11.79
CA PHE A 104 2.47 -13.99 -11.46
C PHE A 104 1.29 -13.04 -11.19
N LEU A 105 0.26 -13.05 -12.05
CA LEU A 105 -0.92 -12.19 -11.89
C LEU A 105 -1.72 -12.53 -10.63
N ALA A 106 -1.74 -13.80 -10.22
CA ALA A 106 -2.32 -14.22 -8.94
C ALA A 106 -1.55 -13.65 -7.72
N ASN A 107 -0.30 -13.20 -7.91
CA ASN A 107 0.60 -12.70 -6.87
C ASN A 107 0.82 -11.18 -6.88
N LEU A 108 0.07 -10.39 -7.66
CA LEU A 108 0.05 -8.93 -7.48
C LEU A 108 -0.27 -8.57 -6.01
N GLY A 109 -1.10 -9.39 -5.36
CA GLY A 109 -1.07 -9.58 -3.92
C GLY A 109 -1.50 -8.39 -3.08
N THR A 110 -1.60 -8.64 -1.78
CA THR A 110 -1.83 -7.61 -0.77
C THR A 110 -0.73 -7.70 0.28
N PHE A 111 0.00 -6.61 0.47
CA PHE A 111 1.03 -6.47 1.48
C PHE A 111 0.45 -5.74 2.68
N THR A 112 0.65 -6.29 3.88
CA THR A 112 0.15 -5.69 5.13
C THR A 112 1.31 -5.50 6.10
N PHE A 113 1.45 -4.28 6.60
CA PHE A 113 2.45 -3.87 7.58
C PHE A 113 1.73 -3.45 8.85
N THR A 114 1.96 -4.17 9.95
CA THR A 114 1.31 -3.93 11.26
C THR A 114 2.31 -3.62 12.37
N THR A 115 3.61 -3.76 12.11
CA THR A 115 4.66 -3.46 13.08
C THR A 115 5.18 -2.05 12.83
N PRO A 116 5.33 -1.21 13.87
CA PRO A 116 5.91 0.11 13.71
C PRO A 116 7.32 0.05 13.13
N GLY A 117 7.62 0.93 12.18
CA GLY A 117 8.91 0.93 11.49
C GLY A 117 8.85 1.50 10.09
N ILE A 118 10.01 1.50 9.42
CA ILE A 118 10.15 1.91 8.02
C ILE A 118 10.43 0.66 7.18
N PHE A 119 9.69 0.50 6.10
CA PHE A 119 9.81 -0.62 5.18
C PHE A 119 9.92 -0.11 3.74
N THR A 120 10.42 -0.96 2.86
CA THR A 120 10.42 -0.74 1.42
C THR A 120 9.89 -1.97 0.70
N ILE A 121 9.12 -1.75 -0.36
CA ILE A 121 8.72 -2.80 -1.29
C ILE A 121 8.93 -2.33 -2.72
N THR A 122 9.13 -3.29 -3.61
CA THR A 122 9.12 -3.05 -5.06
C THR A 122 7.71 -3.33 -5.58
N VAL A 123 7.20 -2.43 -6.40
CA VAL A 123 5.94 -2.65 -7.12
C VAL A 123 6.12 -3.86 -8.03
N PRO A 124 5.26 -4.89 -7.91
CA PRO A 124 5.34 -6.07 -8.77
C PRO A 124 5.30 -5.68 -10.25
N GLU A 125 5.92 -6.51 -11.10
CA GLU A 125 5.74 -6.41 -12.55
C GLU A 125 4.26 -6.32 -12.93
N PHE A 126 3.94 -5.66 -14.05
CA PHE A 126 2.56 -5.47 -14.55
C PHE A 126 1.55 -4.73 -13.63
N ALA A 127 1.90 -4.40 -12.38
CA ALA A 127 1.06 -3.57 -11.53
C ALA A 127 1.06 -2.13 -12.04
N THR A 128 -0.12 -1.61 -12.37
CA THR A 128 -0.31 -0.23 -12.85
C THR A 128 -1.07 0.62 -11.85
N THR A 129 -1.77 -0.02 -10.91
CA THR A 129 -2.51 0.64 -9.84
C THR A 129 -2.24 -0.03 -8.49
N ALA A 130 -2.13 0.77 -7.44
CA ALA A 130 -2.05 0.32 -6.06
C ALA A 130 -3.17 0.96 -5.24
N ARG A 131 -4.00 0.14 -4.60
CA ARG A 131 -4.92 0.59 -3.56
C ARG A 131 -4.18 0.58 -2.24
N ILE A 132 -4.00 1.76 -1.66
CA ILE A 132 -3.24 1.95 -0.43
C ILE A 132 -4.20 2.36 0.68
N THR A 133 -4.16 1.64 1.80
CA THR A 133 -4.84 2.02 3.04
C THR A 133 -3.79 2.28 4.10
N ALA A 134 -3.72 3.52 4.61
CA ALA A 134 -2.86 3.89 5.72
C ALA A 134 -3.74 4.22 6.94
N ILE A 135 -3.40 3.63 8.08
CA ILE A 135 -4.06 3.87 9.37
C ILE A 135 -3.01 4.42 10.33
N GLY A 136 -3.24 5.62 10.86
CA GLY A 136 -2.39 6.23 11.88
C GLY A 136 -2.57 5.56 13.23
N ALA A 137 -1.57 5.66 14.10
CA ALA A 137 -1.60 5.05 15.41
C ALA A 137 -2.46 5.84 16.41
N ALA A 138 -2.94 5.18 17.46
CA ALA A 138 -3.64 5.82 18.56
C ALA A 138 -2.69 6.55 19.52
N GLY A 139 -3.20 7.56 20.22
CA GLY A 139 -2.53 8.17 21.36
C GLY A 139 -2.46 7.24 22.56
N GLY A 140 -1.54 7.53 23.47
CA GLY A 140 -1.46 6.86 24.77
C GLY A 140 -2.69 7.17 25.61
N SER A 141 -3.21 6.16 26.28
CA SER A 141 -4.38 6.27 27.17
C SER A 141 -3.94 6.27 28.62
N GLY A 142 -4.44 7.24 29.39
CA GLY A 142 -4.31 7.30 30.83
C GLY A 142 -5.29 6.36 31.53
N THR A 143 -5.31 6.42 32.86
CA THR A 143 -6.24 5.61 33.67
C THR A 143 -7.69 6.08 33.59
N THR A 144 -7.91 7.37 33.33
CA THR A 144 -9.24 8.02 33.34
C THR A 144 -9.61 8.70 32.03
N ALA A 145 -8.72 8.65 31.04
CA ALA A 145 -8.88 9.31 29.75
C ALA A 145 -8.31 8.44 28.64
N THR A 146 -8.94 8.47 27.48
CA THR A 146 -8.48 7.72 26.31
C THR A 146 -7.64 8.61 25.41
N GLY A 147 -6.57 8.05 24.85
CA GLY A 147 -5.89 8.67 23.73
C GLY A 147 -6.83 8.78 22.53
N GLY A 148 -6.60 9.80 21.69
CA GLY A 148 -7.29 9.94 20.43
C GLY A 148 -6.92 8.79 19.49
N ARG A 149 -7.81 8.50 18.55
CA ARG A 149 -7.62 7.49 17.52
C ARG A 149 -6.92 8.07 16.29
N GLY A 150 -6.13 7.26 15.59
CA GLY A 150 -5.54 7.65 14.32
C GLY A 150 -6.56 7.69 13.17
N ALA A 151 -6.24 8.34 12.07
CA ALA A 151 -7.10 8.40 10.89
C ALA A 151 -6.91 7.16 10.03
N SER A 152 -7.93 6.77 9.27
CA SER A 152 -7.84 5.77 8.22
C SER A 152 -8.01 6.47 6.87
N MET A 153 -6.99 6.37 6.02
CA MET A 153 -6.94 7.00 4.71
C MET A 153 -6.79 5.92 3.66
N GLN A 154 -7.63 5.93 2.63
CA GLN A 154 -7.56 4.95 1.55
C GLN A 154 -7.73 5.62 0.19
N GLY A 155 -6.94 5.23 -0.80
CA GLY A 155 -7.11 5.68 -2.18
C GLY A 155 -6.37 4.81 -3.18
N ASP A 156 -6.68 5.01 -4.45
CA ASP A 156 -6.04 4.34 -5.59
C ASP A 156 -4.97 5.25 -6.20
N PHE A 157 -3.78 4.68 -6.42
CA PHE A 157 -2.61 5.40 -6.89
C PHE A 157 -2.05 4.76 -8.16
N PRO A 158 -1.71 5.55 -9.18
CA PRO A 158 -0.97 5.02 -10.32
C PRO A 158 0.43 4.61 -9.87
N VAL A 159 0.86 3.43 -10.28
CA VAL A 159 2.19 2.89 -9.99
C VAL A 159 2.85 2.37 -11.25
N THR A 160 4.18 2.42 -11.27
CA THR A 160 4.98 1.84 -12.36
C THR A 160 5.58 0.52 -11.90
N PRO A 161 5.51 -0.55 -12.71
CA PRO A 161 6.24 -1.79 -12.47
C PRO A 161 7.71 -1.56 -12.09
N GLY A 162 8.21 -2.26 -11.07
CA GLY A 162 9.60 -2.15 -10.62
C GLY A 162 9.95 -0.89 -9.81
N GLN A 163 9.03 0.07 -9.64
CA GLN A 163 9.32 1.24 -8.79
C GLN A 163 9.33 0.85 -7.31
N THR A 164 10.13 1.56 -6.50
CA THR A 164 10.16 1.34 -5.04
C THR A 164 9.12 2.20 -4.34
N LEU A 165 8.35 1.60 -3.42
CA LEU A 165 7.53 2.32 -2.45
C LEU A 165 8.17 2.20 -1.06
N SER A 166 8.20 3.31 -0.35
CA SER A 166 8.62 3.37 1.04
C SER A 166 7.41 3.57 1.95
N ILE A 167 7.41 2.86 3.07
CA ILE A 167 6.31 2.79 4.02
C ILE A 167 6.83 3.17 5.40
N LEU A 168 6.09 3.99 6.13
CA LEU A 168 6.27 4.17 7.57
C LEU A 168 4.98 3.77 8.27
N VAL A 169 5.09 2.86 9.23
CA VAL A 169 3.99 2.47 10.12
C VAL A 169 4.17 3.16 11.46
N GLY A 170 3.15 3.95 11.86
CA GLY A 170 3.18 4.70 13.11
C GLY A 170 3.10 3.79 14.34
N GLN A 171 3.67 4.23 15.46
CA GLN A 171 3.55 3.55 16.76
C GLN A 171 2.51 4.23 17.64
N GLN A 172 1.83 3.45 18.47
CA GLN A 172 0.97 3.98 19.51
C GLN A 172 1.73 4.87 20.50
N GLY A 173 1.09 5.94 20.97
CA GLY A 173 1.62 6.76 22.03
C GLY A 173 1.81 5.97 23.33
N GLY A 174 2.94 6.18 23.99
CA GLY A 174 3.31 5.56 25.26
C GLY A 174 2.50 6.11 26.43
N VAL A 175 2.48 5.30 27.49
CA VAL A 175 1.83 5.59 28.77
C VAL A 175 2.93 5.90 29.79
N GLY A 176 2.87 7.06 30.43
CA GLY A 176 3.79 7.45 31.48
C GLY A 176 3.64 6.61 32.76
N ASN A 177 4.54 6.78 33.73
CA ASN A 177 4.48 6.05 35.01
C ASN A 177 3.55 6.72 36.03
N ASN A 178 2.88 7.82 35.67
CA ASN A 178 2.11 8.63 36.58
C ASN A 178 0.71 8.95 36.01
N PRO A 179 -0.38 8.75 36.78
CA PRO A 179 -1.75 8.99 36.31
C PRO A 179 -2.09 10.47 36.10
N ASN A 180 -1.29 11.39 36.67
CA ASN A 180 -1.45 12.84 36.55
C ASN A 180 -0.44 13.45 35.55
N ALA A 181 0.23 12.63 34.75
CA ALA A 181 1.08 13.06 33.65
C ALA A 181 0.34 12.87 32.32
N GLY A 182 0.70 13.69 31.34
CA GLY A 182 0.16 13.56 30.00
C GLY A 182 0.76 12.34 29.30
N GLN A 183 -0.05 11.72 28.45
CA GLN A 183 0.38 10.56 27.66
C GLN A 183 0.92 11.01 26.30
N GLY A 184 1.66 10.11 25.63
CA GLY A 184 2.24 10.42 24.32
C GLY A 184 1.21 10.44 23.21
N GLY A 185 1.43 11.25 22.18
CA GLY A 185 0.67 11.19 20.94
C GLY A 185 1.09 9.98 20.09
N GLY A 186 0.13 9.41 19.35
CA GLY A 186 0.38 8.37 18.36
C GLY A 186 1.04 8.96 17.13
N GLY A 187 1.88 8.17 16.44
CA GLY A 187 2.48 8.62 15.19
C GLY A 187 1.61 8.35 13.96
N GLY A 188 1.90 9.11 12.89
CA GLY A 188 1.25 8.92 11.60
C GLY A 188 1.85 7.75 10.80
N SER A 189 1.07 7.24 9.85
CA SER A 189 1.51 6.23 8.87
C SER A 189 1.58 6.83 7.48
N PHE A 190 2.62 6.51 6.71
CA PHE A 190 2.93 7.17 5.44
C PHE A 190 3.30 6.16 4.36
N VAL A 191 2.96 6.48 3.10
CA VAL A 191 3.52 5.81 1.93
C VAL A 191 3.95 6.84 0.89
N TRP A 192 5.16 6.68 0.36
CA TRP A 192 5.71 7.54 -0.68
C TRP A 192 6.51 6.76 -1.72
N SER A 193 6.69 7.35 -2.89
CA SER A 193 7.49 6.76 -3.97
C SER A 193 8.97 7.08 -3.83
N GLY A 194 9.82 6.05 -3.92
CA GLY A 194 11.28 6.16 -3.91
C GLY A 194 11.87 6.77 -2.63
N THR A 195 13.12 7.20 -2.75
CA THR A 195 13.87 7.89 -1.69
C THR A 195 14.73 9.00 -2.31
N PRO A 196 14.81 10.21 -1.73
CA PRO A 196 14.25 10.62 -0.43
C PRO A 196 12.76 11.01 -0.49
N LEU A 197 12.13 11.07 0.69
CA LEU A 197 10.76 11.58 0.83
C LEU A 197 10.71 13.08 0.48
N SER A 198 9.68 13.47 -0.28
CA SER A 198 9.38 14.85 -0.66
C SER A 198 7.87 15.06 -0.76
N PHE A 199 7.41 16.32 -0.89
CA PHE A 199 5.98 16.58 -1.02
C PHE A 199 5.43 15.99 -2.31
N THR A 200 6.19 15.95 -3.41
CA THR A 200 5.73 15.39 -4.68
C THR A 200 5.69 13.86 -4.64
N SER A 201 6.66 13.22 -4.00
CA SER A 201 6.71 11.75 -3.89
C SER A 201 5.76 11.16 -2.85
N LEU A 202 5.28 11.95 -1.88
CA LEU A 202 4.28 11.51 -0.91
C LEU A 202 2.96 11.14 -1.58
N LEU A 203 2.48 9.92 -1.32
CA LEU A 203 1.22 9.39 -1.87
C LEU A 203 0.09 9.58 -0.86
N ILE A 204 0.29 9.07 0.35
CA ILE A 204 -0.72 9.08 1.42
C ILE A 204 -0.06 9.20 2.79
N ALA A 205 -0.75 9.88 3.70
CA ALA A 205 -0.39 10.03 5.10
C ALA A 205 -1.66 9.98 5.95
N ALA A 206 -1.66 9.15 6.98
CA ALA A 206 -2.74 9.06 7.96
C ALA A 206 -2.24 9.58 9.30
N GLY A 207 -2.88 10.61 9.84
CA GLY A 207 -2.52 11.20 11.12
C GLY A 207 -2.73 10.24 12.30
N GLY A 208 -1.87 10.32 13.30
CA GLY A 208 -2.00 9.65 14.59
C GLY A 208 -2.81 10.48 15.58
N GLY A 209 -3.41 9.81 16.56
CA GLY A 209 -4.23 10.45 17.58
C GLY A 209 -3.41 11.17 18.65
N GLY A 210 -3.98 12.19 19.28
CA GLY A 210 -3.37 12.90 20.40
C GLY A 210 -3.33 12.06 21.67
N GLY A 211 -2.34 12.28 22.53
CA GLY A 211 -2.27 11.64 23.84
C GLY A 211 -3.32 12.19 24.79
N SER A 212 -3.80 11.38 25.72
CA SER A 212 -4.68 11.88 26.77
C SER A 212 -3.94 12.83 27.70
N GLY A 213 -4.64 13.85 28.18
CA GLY A 213 -4.20 14.64 29.32
C GLY A 213 -4.52 13.92 30.63
N ASP A 214 -4.17 14.56 31.72
CA ASP A 214 -4.70 14.21 33.03
C ASP A 214 -6.18 14.66 33.21
N ASN A 215 -6.80 14.34 34.35
CA ASN A 215 -8.15 14.78 34.72
C ASN A 215 -9.27 14.48 33.70
N SER A 216 -9.26 13.29 33.10
CA SER A 216 -10.28 12.83 32.14
C SER A 216 -10.30 13.58 30.79
N ALA A 217 -9.22 14.30 30.45
CA ALA A 217 -9.11 14.96 29.16
C ALA A 217 -8.67 13.98 28.06
N ASN A 218 -9.62 13.59 27.21
CA ASN A 218 -9.34 12.70 26.08
C ASN A 218 -8.42 13.37 25.05
N GLY A 219 -7.56 12.57 24.43
CA GLY A 219 -6.83 13.01 23.25
C GLY A 219 -7.75 13.20 22.05
N GLY A 220 -7.41 14.16 21.19
CA GLY A 220 -8.15 14.40 19.95
C GLY A 220 -7.85 13.34 18.90
N ASP A 221 -8.89 12.86 18.22
CA ASP A 221 -8.73 12.00 17.04
C ASP A 221 -8.01 12.74 15.92
N ALA A 222 -7.31 11.98 15.07
CA ALA A 222 -6.68 12.51 13.88
C ALA A 222 -7.72 12.93 12.83
N ASN A 223 -7.40 14.01 12.12
CA ASN A 223 -8.25 14.55 11.06
C ASN A 223 -7.98 13.86 9.73
N THR A 224 -8.99 13.80 8.86
CA THR A 224 -8.85 13.32 7.47
C THR A 224 -8.33 14.39 6.51
N ASN A 225 -8.40 15.67 6.90
CA ASN A 225 -7.83 16.78 6.17
C ASN A 225 -6.37 17.02 6.61
N PHE A 226 -5.66 17.91 5.91
CA PHE A 226 -4.26 18.20 6.22
C PHE A 226 -4.05 18.88 7.56
N THR A 227 -5.06 19.47 8.18
CA THR A 227 -4.87 20.24 9.43
C THR A 227 -4.72 19.33 10.64
N GLY A 228 -3.70 19.57 11.45
CA GLY A 228 -3.63 19.03 12.79
C GLY A 228 -4.67 19.69 13.69
N ALA A 229 -5.25 18.93 14.61
CA ALA A 229 -6.13 19.49 15.64
C ALA A 229 -5.31 20.23 16.70
N ASN A 230 -5.89 21.26 17.29
CA ASN A 230 -5.30 21.92 18.47
C ASN A 230 -5.37 20.98 19.68
N GLY A 231 -4.44 21.16 20.62
CA GLY A 231 -4.60 20.60 21.95
C GLY A 231 -5.77 21.25 22.68
N THR A 232 -6.13 20.68 23.83
CA THR A 232 -7.14 21.23 24.74
C THR A 232 -6.49 21.72 26.04
N GLY A 233 -7.26 22.40 26.89
CA GLY A 233 -6.77 22.95 28.16
C GLY A 233 -6.14 24.35 28.04
N ALA A 234 -5.87 24.97 29.19
CA ALA A 234 -5.30 26.31 29.23
C ALA A 234 -3.85 26.30 28.72
N GLY A 235 -3.56 27.16 27.74
CA GLY A 235 -2.25 27.21 27.09
C GLY A 235 -1.99 26.04 26.13
N ALA A 236 -3.02 25.46 25.53
CA ALA A 236 -2.86 24.43 24.52
C ALA A 236 -2.08 24.91 23.30
N GLY A 237 -1.32 23.99 22.69
CA GLY A 237 -0.64 24.21 21.44
C GLY A 237 -1.58 24.12 20.23
N LEU A 238 -1.18 24.77 19.14
CA LEU A 238 -1.89 24.75 17.87
C LEU A 238 -1.43 23.56 17.02
N GLY A 239 -2.38 22.95 16.30
CA GLY A 239 -2.06 21.99 15.26
C GLY A 239 -1.45 22.66 14.03
N GLY A 240 -0.69 21.91 13.23
CA GLY A 240 -0.12 22.44 11.99
C GLY A 240 -1.20 22.65 10.92
N LEU A 241 -1.12 23.76 10.18
CA LEU A 241 -2.16 24.20 9.22
C LEU A 241 -1.69 24.25 7.77
N SER A 242 -0.51 23.71 7.45
CA SER A 242 0.08 23.89 6.12
C SER A 242 -0.45 22.86 5.11
N PRO A 243 -0.92 23.26 3.91
CA PRO A 243 -1.25 22.32 2.85
C PRO A 243 0.00 21.59 2.30
N THR A 244 1.20 22.07 2.63
CA THR A 244 2.49 21.46 2.23
C THR A 244 3.19 20.71 3.36
N GLY A 245 2.57 20.62 4.54
CA GLY A 245 3.16 19.92 5.69
C GLY A 245 4.40 20.63 6.24
N ALA A 246 4.41 21.98 6.18
CA ALA A 246 5.55 22.83 6.51
C ALA A 246 5.24 23.87 7.61
N ILE A 247 4.27 23.59 8.50
CA ILE A 247 4.06 24.38 9.73
C ILE A 247 4.11 23.42 10.90
N ALA A 248 5.04 23.66 11.82
CA ALA A 248 5.17 22.88 13.04
C ALA A 248 3.90 22.99 13.89
N ALA A 249 3.47 21.89 14.48
CA ALA A 249 2.54 21.95 15.59
C ALA A 249 3.27 22.49 16.81
N THR A 250 2.60 23.33 17.59
CA THR A 250 3.21 23.89 18.80
C THR A 250 2.91 23.02 20.00
N GLY A 251 3.85 22.96 20.94
CA GLY A 251 3.63 22.41 22.27
C GLY A 251 2.71 23.30 23.11
N GLY A 252 2.12 22.73 24.15
CA GLY A 252 1.36 23.50 25.14
C GLY A 252 2.29 24.36 25.98
N THR A 253 1.89 25.57 26.36
CA THR A 253 2.72 26.55 27.06
C THR A 253 2.70 26.41 28.60
N ALA A 254 1.87 25.52 29.13
CA ALA A 254 1.83 25.20 30.56
C ALA A 254 3.16 24.54 31.02
N THR A 255 3.49 24.64 32.31
CA THR A 255 4.75 24.09 32.87
C THR A 255 4.99 22.62 32.51
N GLY A 256 3.93 21.81 32.51
CA GLY A 256 3.93 20.42 32.05
C GLY A 256 3.14 20.22 30.77
N GLY A 257 3.18 21.17 29.83
CA GLY A 257 2.50 21.06 28.54
C GLY A 257 3.05 19.89 27.70
N GLY A 258 2.18 19.28 26.91
CA GLY A 258 2.57 18.27 25.94
C GLY A 258 3.36 18.88 24.78
N GLY A 259 4.24 18.08 24.16
CA GLY A 259 4.94 18.49 22.94
C GLY A 259 3.96 18.60 21.76
N GLY A 260 4.31 19.43 20.79
CA GLY A 260 3.63 19.48 19.49
C GLY A 260 4.02 18.27 18.64
N GLY A 261 3.02 17.65 18.01
CA GLY A 261 3.23 16.56 17.07
C GLY A 261 4.17 16.97 15.94
N GLY A 262 5.04 16.06 15.58
CA GLY A 262 5.80 16.08 14.32
C GLY A 262 5.02 15.37 13.22
N GLY A 263 5.76 14.67 12.37
CA GLY A 263 5.20 14.00 11.19
C GLY A 263 4.94 14.93 10.01
N SER A 264 5.07 16.25 10.20
CA SER A 264 5.17 17.16 9.07
C SER A 264 6.35 16.74 8.18
N LEU A 265 6.26 17.06 6.90
CA LEU A 265 7.20 16.54 5.92
C LEU A 265 8.63 16.97 6.27
N THR A 266 8.83 18.24 6.63
CA THR A 266 10.18 18.83 6.80
C THR A 266 10.44 19.50 8.15
N ILE A 267 9.42 19.70 8.97
CA ILE A 267 9.53 20.48 10.21
C ILE A 267 9.11 19.65 11.41
N ASP A 268 9.97 19.61 12.42
CA ASP A 268 9.66 19.03 13.72
C ASP A 268 8.57 19.82 14.45
N GLY A 269 7.87 19.20 15.39
CA GLY A 269 7.04 19.94 16.34
C GLY A 269 7.88 20.81 17.28
N THR A 270 7.22 21.54 18.19
CA THR A 270 7.93 22.24 19.28
C THR A 270 7.73 21.54 20.62
N ASP A 271 8.73 21.61 21.50
CA ASP A 271 8.61 21.12 22.87
C ASP A 271 7.48 21.84 23.62
N GLY A 272 6.90 21.15 24.59
CA GLY A 272 5.92 21.72 25.51
C GLY A 272 6.57 22.45 26.67
N GLY A 273 5.92 23.50 27.15
CA GLY A 273 6.20 24.20 28.39
C GLY A 273 7.51 25.01 28.44
N PRO A 274 7.61 25.96 29.39
CA PRO A 274 8.85 26.70 29.63
C PRO A 274 9.91 25.88 30.39
N ASN A 275 9.50 24.79 31.07
CA ASN A 275 10.43 23.94 31.82
C ASN A 275 10.83 22.73 30.97
N PRO A 276 12.10 22.62 30.57
CA PRO A 276 12.55 21.59 29.62
C PRO A 276 12.52 20.17 30.19
N ASN A 277 12.42 20.02 31.51
CA ASN A 277 12.31 18.72 32.16
C ASN A 277 10.84 18.29 32.27
N ALA A 278 9.94 19.24 32.58
CA ALA A 278 8.52 18.97 32.70
C ALA A 278 7.81 18.84 31.35
N GLY A 279 8.20 19.64 30.37
CA GLY A 279 7.63 19.63 29.03
C GLY A 279 7.79 18.32 28.27
N GLY A 280 6.72 17.89 27.61
CA GLY A 280 6.81 16.82 26.62
C GLY A 280 7.65 17.26 25.42
N LYS A 281 8.48 16.36 24.88
CA LYS A 281 9.31 16.66 23.71
C LYS A 281 8.54 16.57 22.41
N ALA A 282 8.93 17.41 21.46
CA ALA A 282 8.36 17.42 20.12
C ALA A 282 8.52 16.07 19.41
N GLY A 283 7.52 15.73 18.59
CA GLY A 283 7.70 14.70 17.57
C GLY A 283 8.57 15.20 16.43
N LYS A 284 9.32 14.30 15.78
CA LYS A 284 10.19 14.64 14.66
C LYS A 284 9.47 14.57 13.32
N SER A 285 9.92 15.38 12.36
CA SER A 285 9.50 15.32 10.96
C SER A 285 9.89 13.98 10.33
N ILE A 286 9.22 13.59 9.25
CA ILE A 286 9.53 12.31 8.59
C ILE A 286 10.89 12.34 7.90
N VAL A 287 11.32 13.48 7.33
CA VAL A 287 12.68 13.60 6.78
C VAL A 287 13.77 13.54 7.87
N SER A 288 13.44 13.88 9.12
CA SER A 288 14.31 13.70 10.29
C SER A 288 14.17 12.31 10.93
N GLY A 289 13.56 11.34 10.23
CA GLY A 289 13.41 9.95 10.67
C GLY A 289 12.11 9.65 11.43
N GLY A 290 11.23 10.64 11.62
CA GLY A 290 9.90 10.44 12.18
C GLY A 290 9.88 9.92 13.62
N ALA A 291 10.96 10.11 14.39
CA ALA A 291 11.04 9.68 15.77
C ALA A 291 9.96 10.34 16.64
N GLY A 292 9.44 9.58 17.60
CA GLY A 292 8.54 10.09 18.62
C GLY A 292 9.26 10.97 19.65
N GLY A 293 8.54 11.88 20.28
CA GLY A 293 9.06 12.74 21.33
C GLY A 293 9.16 12.03 22.68
N ALA A 294 10.23 12.26 23.44
CA ALA A 294 10.30 11.78 24.82
C ALA A 294 9.25 12.45 25.72
N GLY A 295 8.70 11.70 26.67
CA GLY A 295 7.84 12.27 27.72
C GLY A 295 8.63 13.17 28.66
N GLY A 296 7.96 14.15 29.27
CA GLY A 296 8.55 14.97 30.32
C GLY A 296 8.96 14.13 31.53
N SER A 297 10.04 14.51 32.20
CA SER A 297 10.54 13.89 33.44
C SER A 297 10.79 14.96 34.50
N LEU A 298 9.95 15.00 35.54
CA LEU A 298 10.16 15.90 36.69
C LEU A 298 9.85 15.18 38.00
N ALA A 299 10.77 15.26 38.95
CA ALA A 299 10.63 14.66 40.30
C ALA A 299 10.23 13.17 40.29
N GLY A 300 10.81 12.38 39.37
CA GLY A 300 10.52 10.94 39.22
C GLY A 300 9.22 10.59 38.50
N ARG A 301 8.44 11.60 38.10
CA ARG A 301 7.21 11.45 37.30
C ARG A 301 7.56 11.53 35.82
N LEU A 302 7.12 10.55 35.05
CA LEU A 302 7.36 10.41 33.62
C LEU A 302 6.05 10.51 32.85
N GLY A 303 6.04 11.35 31.81
CA GLY A 303 4.98 11.43 30.83
C GLY A 303 5.15 10.34 29.78
N GLY A 304 4.09 10.08 29.03
CA GLY A 304 4.13 9.11 27.94
C GLY A 304 5.05 9.57 26.81
N SER A 305 5.82 8.66 26.23
CA SER A 305 6.59 8.92 25.00
C SER A 305 5.67 8.97 23.79
N GLY A 306 5.92 9.86 22.85
CA GLY A 306 5.26 9.85 21.54
C GLY A 306 5.67 8.64 20.71
N GLY A 307 4.77 8.18 19.85
CA GLY A 307 5.06 7.09 18.92
C GLY A 307 5.87 7.52 17.70
N SER A 308 6.63 6.60 17.09
CA SER A 308 7.25 6.78 15.77
C SER A 308 6.19 7.11 14.70
N GLY A 309 6.56 7.90 13.70
CA GLY A 309 5.61 8.63 12.85
C GLY A 309 5.34 10.05 13.35
N GLY A 310 6.20 10.56 14.25
CA GLY A 310 6.19 11.94 14.72
C GLY A 310 5.20 12.24 15.85
N GLY A 311 4.75 11.27 16.65
CA GLY A 311 3.99 11.57 17.86
C GLY A 311 4.84 12.34 18.88
N ALA A 312 4.28 13.29 19.61
CA ALA A 312 4.97 14.01 20.67
C ALA A 312 4.84 13.35 22.05
N GLY A 313 5.79 13.64 22.94
CA GLY A 313 5.71 13.22 24.33
C GLY A 313 4.67 14.03 25.11
N GLY A 314 4.06 13.38 26.11
CA GLY A 314 3.23 14.03 27.10
C GLY A 314 4.08 14.71 28.18
N GLY A 315 3.54 15.77 28.79
CA GLY A 315 4.23 16.51 29.84
C GLY A 315 4.08 15.89 31.23
N SER A 316 5.02 16.24 32.09
CA SER A 316 5.09 15.92 33.52
C SER A 316 5.14 17.20 34.33
N SER A 317 4.94 17.11 35.63
CA SER A 317 4.94 18.27 36.54
C SER A 317 5.36 17.85 37.94
N ALA A 318 5.67 18.77 38.85
CA ALA A 318 5.82 18.48 40.28
C ALA A 318 4.74 19.26 41.05
N GLY A 319 3.92 18.56 41.85
CA GLY A 319 2.80 19.15 42.60
C GLY A 319 1.44 19.03 41.88
N ALA A 320 0.48 19.89 42.25
CA ALA A 320 -0.91 19.88 41.78
C ALA A 320 -1.11 20.39 40.33
N ASN A 321 -0.05 20.86 39.68
CA ASN A 321 -0.05 21.19 38.25
C ASN A 321 0.13 19.92 37.43
N VAL A 322 -0.38 19.90 36.20
CA VAL A 322 -0.87 18.66 35.60
C VAL A 322 -0.47 18.57 34.12
N GLY A 323 -0.16 17.35 33.68
CA GLY A 323 0.57 17.08 32.43
C GLY A 323 -0.33 17.06 31.19
N GLY A 324 -0.03 17.91 30.22
CA GLY A 324 -0.71 17.92 28.93
C GLY A 324 -0.32 16.74 28.05
N GLY A 325 -1.28 16.15 27.35
CA GLY A 325 -1.05 15.07 26.39
C GLY A 325 -0.23 15.53 25.18
N GLY A 326 0.61 14.66 24.63
CA GLY A 326 1.41 14.94 23.44
C GLY A 326 0.54 15.02 22.19
N GLY A 327 0.89 15.90 21.25
CA GLY A 327 0.23 15.99 19.95
C GLY A 327 0.49 14.75 19.08
N GLY A 328 -0.51 14.33 18.31
CA GLY A 328 -0.39 13.24 17.35
C GLY A 328 0.50 13.61 16.16
N GLY A 329 1.26 12.65 15.62
CA GLY A 329 2.02 12.82 14.39
C GLY A 329 1.13 12.73 13.15
N GLY A 330 1.61 13.11 11.98
CA GLY A 330 0.82 13.06 10.74
C GLY A 330 1.28 14.09 9.74
N PHE A 331 0.62 14.19 8.59
CA PHE A 331 1.00 15.13 7.52
C PHE A 331 1.22 16.56 8.02
N ASN A 332 0.39 17.00 8.98
CA ASN A 332 0.76 18.02 9.94
C ASN A 332 0.55 17.46 11.34
N GLY A 333 1.41 17.81 12.30
CA GLY A 333 1.24 17.37 13.67
C GLY A 333 0.06 18.03 14.37
N GLY A 334 -0.47 17.37 15.39
CA GLY A 334 -1.45 17.94 16.32
C GLY A 334 -0.78 18.77 17.42
N GLY A 335 -1.51 19.74 17.97
CA GLY A 335 -1.02 20.61 19.04
C GLY A 335 -0.86 19.86 20.37
N GLY A 336 0.14 20.26 21.16
CA GLY A 336 0.33 19.72 22.51
C GLY A 336 -0.78 20.16 23.47
N GLY A 337 -1.17 19.29 24.40
CA GLY A 337 -2.12 19.63 25.46
C GLY A 337 -1.57 20.71 26.38
N GLY A 338 -2.45 21.63 26.80
CA GLY A 338 -2.17 22.60 27.85
C GLY A 338 -2.27 21.99 29.24
N ALA A 339 -2.49 22.81 30.27
CA ALA A 339 -2.77 22.31 31.61
C ALA A 339 -4.08 21.51 31.62
N ASN A 340 -4.07 20.26 32.11
CA ASN A 340 -5.21 19.34 32.09
C ASN A 340 -5.73 19.01 30.69
N GLY A 341 -4.90 19.19 29.66
CA GLY A 341 -5.31 19.14 28.27
C GLY A 341 -4.94 17.84 27.59
N GLY A 342 -5.85 17.28 26.80
CA GLY A 342 -5.51 16.28 25.79
C GLY A 342 -4.76 16.91 24.62
N GLY A 343 -3.84 16.15 24.02
CA GLY A 343 -3.18 16.55 22.78
C GLY A 343 -4.15 16.48 21.59
N GLY A 344 -3.92 17.30 20.57
CA GLY A 344 -4.66 17.24 19.31
C GLY A 344 -4.16 16.09 18.42
N GLY A 345 -5.04 15.51 17.61
CA GLY A 345 -4.66 14.54 16.59
C GLY A 345 -3.98 15.18 15.37
N GLY A 346 -3.17 14.41 14.65
CA GLY A 346 -2.49 14.85 13.44
C GLY A 346 -3.43 14.99 12.24
N GLY A 347 -3.00 15.77 11.25
CA GLY A 347 -3.61 15.87 9.95
C GLY A 347 -3.19 14.74 9.01
N SER A 348 -3.99 14.51 7.98
CA SER A 348 -3.81 13.47 6.97
C SER A 348 -3.74 14.05 5.55
N LEU A 349 -3.24 13.25 4.61
CA LEU A 349 -3.20 13.59 3.19
C LEU A 349 -3.50 12.34 2.38
N ASN A 350 -4.33 12.48 1.36
CA ASN A 350 -4.57 11.43 0.37
C ASN A 350 -4.62 12.05 -1.02
N LYS A 351 -3.68 11.66 -1.88
CA LYS A 351 -3.61 12.12 -3.28
C LYS A 351 -4.20 11.12 -4.27
N GLY A 352 -4.70 9.99 -3.79
CA GLY A 352 -5.27 8.94 -4.62
C GLY A 352 -6.67 9.29 -5.11
N ALA A 353 -7.13 8.57 -6.12
CA ALA A 353 -8.53 8.56 -6.53
C ALA A 353 -9.36 7.64 -5.60
N ASN A 354 -10.69 7.65 -5.75
CA ASN A 354 -11.62 6.76 -5.04
C ASN A 354 -11.43 6.73 -3.51
N GLN A 355 -11.35 7.93 -2.91
CA GLN A 355 -10.94 8.06 -1.53
C GLN A 355 -12.01 7.57 -0.54
N VAL A 356 -11.57 6.80 0.46
CA VAL A 356 -12.37 6.47 1.64
C VAL A 356 -11.57 6.88 2.87
N ASN A 357 -11.91 8.02 3.45
CA ASN A 357 -11.18 8.61 4.56
C ASN A 357 -12.08 8.69 5.80
N THR A 358 -11.63 8.15 6.92
CA THR A 358 -12.37 8.12 8.19
C THR A 358 -11.49 8.69 9.31
N ALA A 359 -11.99 9.71 10.02
CA ALA A 359 -11.33 10.20 11.23
C ALA A 359 -11.49 9.16 12.35
N GLY A 360 -10.44 8.97 13.16
CA GLY A 360 -10.51 8.08 14.34
C GLY A 360 -10.71 6.58 14.05
N GLY A 361 -10.17 6.07 12.95
CA GLY A 361 -10.20 4.65 12.58
C GLY A 361 -9.11 3.76 13.23
N GLY A 362 -8.04 4.34 13.79
CA GLY A 362 -6.90 3.60 14.36
C GLY A 362 -6.91 3.53 15.88
N THR A 363 -6.85 2.32 16.47
CA THR A 363 -6.97 2.09 17.93
C THR A 363 -5.71 1.55 18.61
N GLY A 364 -4.64 1.29 17.85
CA GLY A 364 -3.38 0.74 18.37
C GLY A 364 -2.21 1.29 17.58
N ASP A 365 -1.22 0.45 17.29
CA ASP A 365 -0.20 0.77 16.30
C ASP A 365 -0.83 1.04 14.92
N GLY A 366 -0.11 1.77 14.09
CA GLY A 366 -0.51 2.04 12.72
C GLY A 366 -0.55 0.76 11.87
N VAL A 367 -1.24 0.86 10.74
CA VAL A 367 -1.31 -0.23 9.76
C VAL A 367 -1.20 0.35 8.36
N VAL A 368 -0.46 -0.30 7.48
CA VAL A 368 -0.45 0.02 6.05
C VAL A 368 -0.78 -1.23 5.26
N ILE A 369 -1.75 -1.14 4.36
CA ILE A 369 -2.17 -2.21 3.46
C ILE A 369 -2.03 -1.71 2.03
N ILE A 370 -1.35 -2.46 1.17
CA ILE A 370 -1.15 -2.13 -0.24
C ILE A 370 -1.60 -3.34 -1.08
N SER A 371 -2.63 -3.13 -1.90
CA SER A 371 -3.11 -4.14 -2.85
C SER A 371 -2.82 -3.68 -4.27
N PHE A 372 -2.09 -4.49 -5.05
CA PHE A 372 -1.78 -4.14 -6.44
C PHE A 372 -2.77 -4.75 -7.42
N SER A 373 -3.00 -4.04 -8.52
CA SER A 373 -3.78 -4.50 -9.66
C SER A 373 -3.11 -4.05 -10.98
N GLY A 374 -3.17 -4.92 -11.99
CA GLY A 374 -2.73 -4.64 -13.35
C GLY A 374 -3.91 -4.32 -14.27
N LEU A 375 -3.62 -3.81 -15.47
CA LEU A 375 -4.59 -3.54 -16.55
C LEU A 375 -4.88 -4.80 -17.36
#